data_AF-A0A399X2B0-F1
#
_entry.id   AF-A0A399X2B0-F1
#
_cell.length_a   1.000
_cell.length_b   1.000
_cell.length_c   1.000
_cell.angle_alpha   90.00
_cell.angle_beta   90.00
_cell.angle_gamma   90.00
#
_symmetry.space_group_name_H-M   'P 1'
#
loop_
_entity.id
_entity.type
_entity.pdbx_description
1 polymer ?
#
loop_
_entity_poly.entity_id
_entity_poly.type
_entity_poly.pdbx_seq_one_letter_code
_entity_poly.pdbx_strand_id
1 'polypeptide(L)'
;MAKVVVAFAAVVACLVIGCSKVDVIGKYRMEVDSSAMKDEDKAQAEFASAMLSMVTFEFKPESKCVVTAMGQPIEGTYSIEGGTLTMKMTGDTADNMPKSFKILDGGKRLEPVLTEKEATDMRGMKLYLVRATEEPEKPAK
;
A
#
# COMPACT_ATOMS: atom_id res chain seq x y z
N MET A 1 -37.00 47.37 -29.75
CA MET A 1 -37.36 46.89 -28.40
C MET A 1 -36.55 45.61 -28.17
N ALA A 2 -35.45 45.68 -27.43
CA ALA A 2 -35.34 45.22 -26.02
C ALA A 2 -35.46 43.67 -25.91
N LYS A 3 -34.53 42.85 -25.41
CA LYS A 3 -33.32 42.99 -24.57
C LYS A 3 -32.41 41.75 -24.79
N VAL A 4 -31.10 41.93 -24.62
CA VAL A 4 -30.09 40.90 -24.33
C VAL A 4 -30.07 40.59 -22.82
N VAL A 5 -30.07 39.31 -22.41
CA VAL A 5 -29.66 38.76 -21.09
C VAL A 5 -29.30 37.27 -21.35
N VAL A 6 -28.05 36.77 -21.40
CA VAL A 6 -26.95 36.59 -20.41
C VAL A 6 -27.09 35.33 -19.53
N ALA A 7 -25.98 34.56 -19.46
CA ALA A 7 -25.56 33.48 -18.52
C ALA A 7 -26.13 32.06 -18.80
N PHE A 8 -25.37 31.04 -19.24
CA PHE A 8 -24.11 30.45 -18.73
C PHE A 8 -24.19 30.11 -17.23
N ALA A 9 -24.64 28.89 -16.89
CA ALA A 9 -24.31 28.10 -15.68
C ALA A 9 -25.42 27.07 -15.37
N ALA A 10 -25.34 25.88 -15.96
CA ALA A 10 -25.84 24.65 -15.32
C ALA A 10 -25.18 23.38 -15.91
N VAL A 11 -24.03 23.53 -16.56
CA VAL A 11 -23.00 22.49 -16.61
C VAL A 11 -22.11 22.80 -15.41
N VAL A 12 -21.69 21.80 -14.65
CA VAL A 12 -20.82 21.90 -13.44
C VAL A 12 -21.57 22.10 -12.11
N ALA A 13 -22.23 21.05 -11.62
CA ALA A 13 -22.55 20.92 -10.18
C ALA A 13 -22.56 19.47 -9.63
N CYS A 14 -22.20 18.45 -10.42
CA CYS A 14 -22.00 17.06 -9.93
C CYS A 14 -20.56 16.55 -10.10
N LEU A 15 -19.58 17.44 -10.30
CA LEU A 15 -18.19 17.07 -10.60
C LEU A 15 -17.19 17.56 -9.54
N VAL A 16 -17.65 17.75 -8.30
CA VAL A 16 -16.79 18.15 -7.16
C VAL A 16 -17.11 17.34 -5.89
N ILE A 17 -17.53 16.08 -6.03
CA ILE A 17 -17.37 15.10 -4.95
C ILE A 17 -16.04 14.42 -5.22
N GLY A 18 -15.06 14.76 -4.39
CA GLY A 18 -13.65 14.42 -4.51
C GLY A 18 -13.37 13.02 -5.08
N CYS A 19 -12.98 12.98 -6.36
CA CYS A 19 -11.98 12.02 -6.82
C CYS A 19 -10.65 12.43 -6.17
N SER A 20 -10.52 12.24 -4.86
CA SER A 20 -9.22 12.09 -4.22
C SER A 20 -8.63 10.83 -4.85
N LYS A 21 -7.93 10.98 -5.97
CA LYS A 21 -7.16 9.89 -6.58
C LYS A 21 -6.22 9.42 -5.50
N VAL A 22 -6.54 8.28 -4.91
CA VAL A 22 -5.69 7.62 -3.94
C VAL A 22 -4.39 7.29 -4.67
N ASP A 23 -3.33 8.02 -4.33
CA ASP A 23 -2.03 7.84 -4.97
C ASP A 23 -1.23 6.80 -4.20
N VAL A 24 -1.28 5.58 -4.72
CA VAL A 24 -0.49 4.46 -4.21
C VAL A 24 0.87 4.34 -4.92
N ILE A 25 1.17 5.16 -5.92
CA ILE A 25 2.39 5.01 -6.72
C ILE A 25 3.60 5.35 -5.86
N GLY A 26 4.61 4.48 -5.85
CA GLY A 26 5.83 4.67 -5.09
C GLY A 26 6.36 3.39 -4.47
N LYS A 27 7.43 3.55 -3.69
CA LYS A 27 8.08 2.45 -2.97
C LYS A 27 7.52 2.35 -1.55
N TYR A 28 7.38 1.12 -1.07
CA TYR A 28 6.89 0.78 0.26
C TYR A 28 7.81 -0.27 0.86
N ARG A 29 7.94 -0.23 2.18
CA ARG A 29 8.60 -1.26 2.99
C ARG A 29 7.57 -1.87 3.93
N MET A 30 7.76 -3.14 4.28
CA MET A 30 6.97 -3.73 5.36
C MET A 30 7.47 -3.24 6.71
N GLU A 31 6.54 -2.78 7.54
CA GLU A 31 6.73 -2.52 8.95
C GLU A 31 5.89 -3.49 9.76
N VAL A 32 6.50 -4.01 10.82
CA VAL A 32 5.83 -4.84 11.82
C VAL A 32 5.52 -3.96 13.03
N ASP A 33 4.26 -3.89 13.40
CA ASP A 33 3.83 -3.32 14.67
C ASP A 33 3.66 -4.45 15.70
N SER A 34 4.62 -4.53 16.61
CA SER A 34 4.66 -5.50 17.71
C SER A 34 4.15 -4.92 19.04
N SER A 35 3.60 -3.70 19.04
CA SER A 35 3.17 -3.01 20.28
C SER A 35 2.10 -3.77 21.08
N ALA A 36 1.27 -4.55 20.37
CA ALA A 36 0.21 -5.38 20.95
C ALA A 36 0.66 -6.81 21.29
N MET A 37 1.92 -7.17 21.03
CA MET A 37 2.44 -8.52 21.25
C MET A 37 2.95 -8.71 22.69
N LYS A 38 2.91 -9.96 23.16
CA LYS A 38 3.49 -10.36 24.44
C LYS A 38 5.02 -10.30 24.37
N ASP A 39 5.67 -10.03 25.50
CA ASP A 39 7.14 -9.90 25.55
C ASP A 39 7.89 -11.13 25.05
N GLU A 40 7.36 -12.33 25.32
CA GLU A 40 7.94 -13.61 24.87
C GLU A 40 7.97 -13.76 23.34
N ASP A 41 7.03 -13.11 22.64
CA ASP A 41 6.92 -13.14 21.18
C ASP A 41 7.64 -11.92 20.52
N LYS A 42 8.10 -10.92 21.28
CA LYS A 42 8.73 -9.71 20.73
C LYS A 42 10.03 -10.00 20.00
N ALA A 43 10.89 -10.86 20.55
CA ALA A 43 12.15 -11.23 19.89
C ALA A 43 11.90 -11.91 18.52
N GLN A 44 10.86 -12.74 18.43
CA GLN A 44 10.46 -13.36 17.17
C GLN A 44 9.85 -12.33 16.20
N ALA A 45 9.08 -11.37 16.71
CA ALA A 45 8.52 -10.27 15.92
C ALA A 45 9.60 -9.32 15.39
N GLU A 46 10.64 -9.01 16.18
CA GLU A 46 11.78 -8.21 15.75
C GLU A 46 12.58 -8.93 14.65
N PHE A 47 12.81 -10.24 14.82
CA PHE A 47 13.46 -11.04 13.79
C PHE A 47 12.63 -11.09 12.49
N ALA A 48 11.32 -11.32 12.60
CA ALA A 48 10.40 -11.28 11.47
C ALA A 48 10.39 -9.89 10.82
N SER A 49 10.40 -8.82 11.62
CA SER A 49 10.48 -7.44 11.12
C SER A 49 11.75 -7.18 10.35
N ALA A 50 12.91 -7.64 10.85
CA ALA A 50 14.17 -7.51 10.14
C ALA A 50 14.13 -8.23 8.79
N MET A 51 13.57 -9.44 8.73
CA MET A 51 13.39 -10.17 7.47
C MET A 51 12.43 -9.48 6.51
N LEU A 52 11.27 -9.05 6.99
CA LEU A 52 10.23 -8.42 6.18
C LEU A 52 10.65 -7.02 5.70
N SER A 53 11.49 -6.31 6.47
CA SER A 53 12.03 -5.01 6.07
C SER A 53 12.91 -5.05 4.82
N MET A 54 13.47 -6.23 4.48
CA MET A 54 14.23 -6.46 3.25
C MET A 54 13.31 -6.62 2.02
N VAL A 55 12.01 -6.80 2.24
CA VAL A 55 11.02 -6.85 1.17
C VAL A 55 10.55 -5.45 0.84
N THR A 56 10.62 -5.09 -0.44
CA THR A 56 10.16 -3.79 -0.93
C THR A 56 9.08 -3.98 -1.98
N PHE A 57 8.09 -3.10 -1.96
CA PHE A 57 6.99 -3.08 -2.92
C PHE A 57 7.06 -1.76 -3.68
N GLU A 58 7.13 -1.82 -5.00
CA GLU A 58 7.14 -0.64 -5.86
C GLU A 58 5.90 -0.68 -6.75
N PHE A 59 4.94 0.21 -6.50
CA PHE A 59 3.79 0.41 -7.36
C PHE A 59 4.11 1.49 -8.38
N LYS A 60 3.98 1.15 -9.66
CA LYS A 60 4.31 2.00 -10.81
C LYS A 60 3.03 2.45 -11.52
N PRO A 61 3.09 3.52 -12.33
CA PRO A 61 1.99 3.87 -13.24
C PRO A 61 1.57 2.68 -14.12
N GLU A 62 0.38 2.79 -14.72
CA GLU A 62 -0.18 1.75 -15.60
C GLU A 62 -0.46 0.41 -14.90
N SER A 63 -0.79 0.43 -13.60
CA SER A 63 -1.20 -0.78 -12.86
C SER A 63 -0.11 -1.87 -12.78
N LYS A 64 1.17 -1.48 -12.82
CA LYS A 64 2.33 -2.39 -12.69
C LYS A 64 2.91 -2.33 -11.28
N CYS A 65 3.34 -3.47 -10.73
CA CYS A 65 4.05 -3.51 -9.47
C CYS A 65 5.29 -4.40 -9.55
N VAL A 66 6.31 -4.07 -8.76
CA VAL A 66 7.49 -4.90 -8.57
C VAL A 66 7.65 -5.15 -7.08
N VAL A 67 7.73 -6.41 -6.68
CA VAL A 67 8.09 -6.78 -5.31
C VAL A 67 9.49 -7.34 -5.34
N THR A 68 10.38 -6.77 -4.54
CA THR A 68 11.73 -7.32 -4.37
C THR A 68 11.79 -8.00 -3.02
N ALA A 69 11.91 -9.32 -3.02
CA ALA A 69 12.09 -10.13 -1.82
C ALA A 69 13.43 -10.84 -1.91
N MET A 70 14.27 -10.76 -0.87
CA MET A 70 15.60 -11.40 -0.83
C MET A 70 16.49 -11.07 -2.04
N GLY A 71 16.37 -9.86 -2.58
CA GLY A 71 17.12 -9.40 -3.76
C GLY A 71 16.58 -9.90 -5.11
N GLN A 72 15.49 -10.67 -5.13
CA GLN A 72 14.85 -11.11 -6.37
C GLN A 72 13.63 -10.23 -6.69
N PRO A 73 13.61 -9.54 -7.84
CA PRO A 73 12.45 -8.78 -8.29
C PRO A 73 11.41 -9.72 -8.90
N ILE A 74 10.16 -9.55 -8.48
CA ILE A 74 9.00 -10.27 -8.97
C ILE A 74 8.05 -9.23 -9.53
N GLU A 75 7.80 -9.30 -10.83
CA GLU A 75 6.87 -8.39 -11.50
C GLU A 75 5.43 -8.87 -11.33
N GLY A 76 4.52 -7.90 -11.32
CA GLY A 76 3.10 -8.15 -11.27
C GLY A 76 2.30 -6.93 -11.71
N THR A 77 1.00 -7.05 -11.53
CA THR A 77 0.04 -5.98 -11.77
C THR A 77 -0.80 -5.74 -10.53
N TYR A 78 -1.44 -4.58 -10.44
CA TYR A 78 -2.36 -4.28 -9.36
C TYR A 78 -3.62 -3.56 -9.85
N SER A 79 -4.71 -3.70 -9.11
CA SER A 79 -5.97 -2.98 -9.31
C SER A 79 -6.39 -2.30 -8.01
N ILE A 80 -7.08 -1.17 -8.11
CA ILE A 80 -7.64 -0.47 -6.96
C ILE A 80 -9.15 -0.38 -7.13
N GLU A 81 -9.89 -0.96 -6.20
CA GLU A 81 -11.35 -0.94 -6.18
C GLU A 81 -11.85 -0.66 -4.76
N GLY A 82 -12.72 0.34 -4.60
CA GLY A 82 -13.36 0.63 -3.31
C GLY A 82 -12.40 0.96 -2.15
N GLY A 83 -11.20 1.48 -2.43
CA GLY A 83 -10.18 1.74 -1.41
C GLY A 83 -9.33 0.52 -1.02
N THR A 84 -9.45 -0.58 -1.77
CA THR A 84 -8.63 -1.78 -1.64
C THR A 84 -7.73 -1.91 -2.86
N LEU A 85 -6.44 -2.13 -2.63
CA LEU A 85 -5.45 -2.49 -3.63
C LEU A 85 -5.34 -4.01 -3.70
N THR A 86 -5.47 -4.61 -4.88
CA THR A 86 -5.28 -6.05 -5.10
C THR A 86 -4.15 -6.27 -6.09
N MET A 87 -3.19 -7.10 -5.72
CA MET A 87 -2.02 -7.47 -6.51
C MET A 87 -2.24 -8.81 -7.20
N LYS A 88 -1.74 -8.92 -8.43
CA LYS A 88 -1.63 -10.15 -9.21
C LYS A 88 -0.18 -10.32 -9.62
N MET A 89 0.48 -11.28 -9.01
CA MET A 89 1.88 -11.60 -9.24
C MET A 89 2.00 -13.04 -9.73
N THR A 90 3.05 -13.33 -10.49
CA THR A 90 3.34 -14.68 -11.01
C THR A 90 4.67 -15.17 -10.43
N GLY A 91 4.70 -16.40 -9.90
CA GLY A 91 5.89 -17.05 -9.35
C GLY A 91 5.64 -17.69 -7.98
N ASP A 92 6.45 -18.68 -7.59
CA ASP A 92 6.25 -19.47 -6.36
C ASP A 92 6.26 -18.62 -5.08
N THR A 93 7.00 -17.52 -5.07
CA THR A 93 7.06 -16.59 -3.93
C THR A 93 5.79 -15.74 -3.80
N ALA A 94 4.98 -15.60 -4.86
CA ALA A 94 3.76 -14.80 -4.86
C ALA A 94 2.62 -15.43 -4.04
N ASP A 95 2.65 -16.75 -3.84
CA ASP A 95 1.59 -17.45 -3.10
C ASP A 95 1.70 -17.27 -1.58
N ASN A 96 2.86 -16.85 -1.08
CA ASN A 96 3.08 -16.60 0.34
C ASN A 96 2.95 -15.13 0.74
N MET A 97 2.56 -14.24 -0.18
CA MET A 97 2.41 -12.81 0.08
C MET A 97 0.94 -12.37 0.10
N PRO A 98 0.56 -11.39 0.93
CA PRO A 98 -0.78 -10.84 0.90
C PRO A 98 -1.09 -10.28 -0.49
N LYS A 99 -2.20 -10.74 -1.07
CA LYS A 99 -2.62 -10.33 -2.43
C LYS A 99 -3.52 -9.10 -2.40
N SER A 100 -4.02 -8.68 -1.24
CA SER A 100 -4.90 -7.52 -1.11
C SER A 100 -4.52 -6.67 0.09
N PHE A 101 -4.66 -5.35 -0.05
CA PHE A 101 -4.33 -4.36 0.96
C PHE A 101 -5.39 -3.28 1.01
N LYS A 102 -5.85 -2.94 2.21
CA LYS A 102 -6.66 -1.76 2.44
C LYS A 102 -5.79 -0.52 2.39
N ILE A 103 -6.22 0.48 1.62
CA ILE A 103 -5.48 1.73 1.48
C ILE A 103 -5.86 2.67 2.62
N LEU A 104 -4.86 3.11 3.38
CA LEU A 104 -4.99 4.03 4.51
C LEU A 104 -4.21 5.31 4.24
N ASP A 105 -4.55 6.38 4.96
CA ASP A 105 -3.83 7.66 4.95
C ASP A 105 -3.59 8.24 3.53
N GLY A 106 -4.57 8.06 2.64
CA GLY A 106 -4.50 8.54 1.25
C GLY A 106 -3.45 7.84 0.38
N GLY A 107 -3.02 6.63 0.76
CA GLY A 107 -1.99 5.87 0.04
C GLY A 107 -0.63 5.86 0.73
N LYS A 108 -0.48 6.47 1.91
CA LYS A 108 0.80 6.45 2.64
C LYS A 108 1.03 5.13 3.39
N ARG A 109 -0.06 4.44 3.77
CA ARG A 109 -0.01 3.16 4.48
C ARG A 109 -0.97 2.19 3.82
N LEU A 110 -0.56 0.94 3.67
CA LEU A 110 -1.41 -0.14 3.17
C LEU A 110 -1.43 -1.26 4.20
N GLU A 111 -2.61 -1.69 4.62
CA GLU A 111 -2.79 -2.76 5.59
C GLU A 111 -3.20 -4.04 4.84
N PRO A 112 -2.48 -5.16 4.97
CA PRO A 112 -2.84 -6.40 4.30
C PRO A 112 -4.22 -6.87 4.76
N VAL A 113 -5.06 -7.25 3.81
CA VAL A 113 -6.34 -7.88 4.09
C VAL A 113 -6.07 -9.36 4.31
N LEU A 114 -5.99 -9.73 5.59
CA LEU A 114 -5.73 -11.09 6.04
C LEU A 114 -7.04 -11.83 6.27
N THR A 115 -7.05 -13.13 6.00
CA THR A 115 -8.11 -14.03 6.48
C THR A 115 -8.01 -14.21 8.01
N GLU A 116 -9.10 -14.64 8.66
CA GLU A 116 -9.08 -14.92 10.11
C GLU A 116 -7.99 -15.93 10.52
N LYS A 117 -7.72 -16.90 9.65
CA LYS A 117 -6.65 -17.89 9.84
C LYS A 117 -5.27 -17.22 9.83
N GLU A 118 -4.98 -16.42 8.81
CA GLU A 118 -3.70 -15.70 8.71
C GLU A 118 -3.51 -14.71 9.87
N ALA A 119 -4.58 -14.00 10.27
CA ALA A 119 -4.53 -13.09 11.41
C ALA A 119 -4.25 -13.83 12.74
N THR A 120 -4.79 -15.04 12.90
CA THR A 120 -4.53 -15.91 14.06
C THR A 120 -3.10 -16.44 14.06
N ASP A 121 -2.61 -16.90 12.91
CA ASP A 121 -1.24 -17.41 12.72
C ASP A 121 -0.19 -16.32 12.98
N MET A 122 -0.54 -15.06 12.75
CA MET A 122 0.29 -13.90 13.04
C MET A 122 0.31 -13.51 14.53
N ARG A 123 -0.42 -14.19 15.42
CA ARG A 123 -0.39 -14.00 16.89
C ARG A 123 -0.55 -12.54 17.34
N GLY A 124 -1.40 -11.78 16.65
CA GLY A 124 -1.63 -10.36 16.95
C GLY A 124 -0.58 -9.39 16.42
N MET A 125 0.41 -9.88 15.66
CA MET A 125 1.32 -9.06 14.88
C MET A 125 0.51 -8.32 13.80
N LYS A 126 0.71 -7.00 13.70
CA LYS A 126 0.13 -6.20 12.62
C LYS A 126 1.21 -5.85 11.62
N LEU A 127 0.90 -6.03 10.35
CA LEU A 127 1.78 -5.67 9.24
C LEU A 127 1.23 -4.45 8.53
N TYR A 128 2.11 -3.57 8.09
CA TYR A 128 1.76 -2.46 7.22
C TYR A 128 2.80 -2.30 6.14
N LEU A 129 2.38 -1.98 4.92
CA LEU A 129 3.25 -1.37 3.93
C LEU A 129 3.24 0.13 4.18
N VAL A 130 4.38 0.67 4.57
CA VAL A 130 4.55 2.11 4.75
C VAL A 130 5.33 2.64 3.57
N ARG A 131 4.83 3.72 2.95
CA ARG A 131 5.50 4.37 1.84
C ARG A 131 6.89 4.75 2.32
N ALA A 132 7.91 4.23 1.66
CA ALA A 132 9.29 4.60 1.93
C ALA A 132 9.38 6.10 1.61
N THR A 133 9.35 6.94 2.64
CA THR A 133 9.81 8.31 2.52
C THR A 133 11.20 8.21 1.94
N GLU A 134 11.47 8.92 0.84
CA GLU A 134 12.81 9.02 0.29
C GLU A 134 13.78 9.19 1.46
N GLU A 135 14.70 8.23 1.62
CA GLU A 135 15.78 8.37 2.58
C GLU A 135 16.35 9.77 2.39
N PRO A 136 16.48 10.61 3.44
CA PRO A 136 17.18 11.86 3.28
C PRO A 136 18.53 11.50 2.69
N GLU A 137 18.86 12.06 1.52
CA GLU A 137 20.16 11.88 0.88
C GLU A 137 21.21 11.96 1.98
N LYS A 138 21.86 10.83 2.24
CA LYS A 138 22.94 10.73 3.21
C LYS A 138 23.90 11.87 2.82
N PRO A 139 24.16 12.87 3.68
CA PRO A 139 24.98 13.99 3.28
C PRO A 139 26.31 13.42 2.81
N ALA A 140 26.64 13.69 1.54
CA ALA A 140 27.90 13.29 0.96
C ALA A 140 29.00 13.82 1.90
N LYS A 141 29.78 12.89 2.46
CA LYS A 141 30.97 13.23 3.25
C LYS A 141 32.10 13.65 2.32
#